data_AF-A0A4P5R3E9-F1
#
_entry.id   AF-A0A4P5R3E9-F1
#
_cell.length_a   1.000
_cell.length_b   1.000
_cell.length_c   1.000
_cell.angle_alpha   90.00
_cell.angle_beta   90.00
_cell.angle_gamma   90.00
#
_symmetry.space_group_name_H-M   'P 1'
#
loop_
_entity.id
_entity.type
_entity.pdbx_description
1 polymer ?
#
loop_
_entity_poly.entity_id
_entity_poly.type
_entity_poly.pdbx_seq_one_letter_code
_entity_poly.pdbx_strand_id
1 'polypeptide(L)'
;MSQSVNVRSISLVSLGGILGSLLRFTISELFDNSRTATLIANLLGVAVATFLIVFMERRGTTNQRHFWLPGFCSGLTTFSAVAVLTLEPSEGGTMYLSATVIASLAIIAILMPIVRRVIPVRS
;
A
#
# COMPACT_ATOMS: atom_id res chain seq x y z
N MET A 1 1.83 -16.35 -26.55
CA MET A 1 1.21 -17.14 -25.46
C MET A 1 0.08 -16.32 -24.86
N SER A 2 -1.16 -16.54 -25.29
CA SER A 2 -2.33 -15.90 -24.68
C SER A 2 -2.52 -16.52 -23.30
N GLN A 3 -2.08 -15.83 -22.24
CA GLN A 3 -2.45 -16.25 -20.88
C GLN A 3 -3.95 -16.07 -20.77
N SER A 4 -4.69 -17.18 -20.69
CA SER A 4 -6.10 -17.15 -20.33
C SER A 4 -6.25 -16.38 -19.03
N VAL A 5 -7.17 -15.42 -19.03
CA VAL A 5 -7.48 -14.60 -17.87
C VAL A 5 -7.87 -15.51 -16.71
N ASN A 6 -7.06 -15.53 -15.65
CA ASN A 6 -7.34 -16.35 -14.48
C ASN A 6 -8.40 -15.67 -13.60
N VAL A 7 -9.66 -16.09 -13.75
CA VAL A 7 -10.80 -15.57 -13.01
C VAL A 7 -10.55 -15.56 -11.50
N ARG A 8 -9.90 -16.60 -10.97
CA ARG A 8 -9.57 -16.69 -9.54
C ARG A 8 -8.62 -15.57 -9.11
N SER A 9 -7.58 -15.29 -9.90
CA SER A 9 -6.64 -14.20 -9.60
C SER A 9 -7.35 -12.85 -9.65
N ILE A 10 -8.23 -12.61 -10.64
CA ILE A 10 -9.04 -11.39 -10.71
C ILE A 10 -9.88 -11.23 -9.46
N SER A 11 -10.63 -12.26 -9.07
CA SER A 11 -11.49 -12.20 -7.87
C SER A 11 -10.68 -11.88 -6.62
N LEU A 12 -9.50 -12.48 -6.46
CA LEU A 12 -8.62 -12.22 -5.30
C LEU A 12 -8.09 -10.79 -5.29
N VAL A 13 -7.64 -10.26 -6.44
CA VAL A 13 -7.19 -8.86 -6.56
C VAL A 13 -8.35 -7.92 -6.24
N SER A 14 -9.54 -8.16 -6.79
CA SER A 14 -10.73 -7.34 -6.56
C SER A 14 -11.15 -7.32 -5.09
N LEU A 15 -11.22 -8.49 -4.44
CA LEU A 15 -11.58 -8.58 -3.02
C LEU A 15 -10.56 -7.88 -2.12
N GLY A 16 -9.26 -8.04 -2.42
CA GLY A 16 -8.21 -7.32 -1.72
C GLY A 16 -8.35 -5.82 -1.91
N GLY A 17 -8.56 -5.35 -3.15
CA GLY A 17 -8.73 -3.94 -3.49
C GLY A 17 -9.94 -3.29 -2.80
N ILE A 18 -11.08 -3.99 -2.76
CA ILE A 18 -12.26 -3.56 -2.00
C ILE A 18 -11.88 -3.38 -0.53
N LEU A 19 -11.27 -4.38 0.10
CA LEU A 19 -10.87 -4.29 1.51
C LEU A 19 -9.88 -3.13 1.75
N GLY A 20 -8.87 -2.96 0.91
CA GLY A 20 -7.88 -1.90 1.05
C GLY A 20 -8.48 -0.50 0.90
N SER A 21 -9.34 -0.32 -0.12
CA SER A 21 -10.02 0.95 -0.37
C SER A 21 -11.04 1.31 0.70
N LEU A 22 -11.78 0.33 1.24
CA LEU A 22 -12.66 0.54 2.39
C LEU A 22 -11.88 0.96 3.62
N LEU A 23 -10.76 0.32 3.93
CA LEU A 23 -9.90 0.73 5.04
C LEU A 23 -9.36 2.15 4.84
N ARG A 24 -8.89 2.49 3.63
CA ARG A 24 -8.47 3.86 3.31
C ARG A 24 -9.61 4.86 3.53
N PHE A 25 -10.81 4.53 3.06
CA PHE A 25 -12.00 5.37 3.25
C PHE A 25 -12.32 5.55 4.74
N THR A 26 -12.28 4.47 5.53
CA THR A 26 -12.46 4.55 6.99
C THR A 26 -11.40 5.45 7.64
N ILE A 27 -10.13 5.39 7.21
CA ILE A 27 -9.10 6.31 7.68
C ILE A 27 -9.48 7.75 7.32
N SER A 28 -9.99 8.02 6.12
CA SER A 28 -10.48 9.35 5.73
C SER A 28 -11.61 9.87 6.63
N GLU A 29 -12.51 9.00 7.09
CA GLU A 29 -13.59 9.39 8.00
C GLU A 29 -13.12 9.64 9.45
N LEU A 30 -11.96 9.11 9.84
CA LEU A 30 -11.41 9.27 11.20
C LEU A 30 -10.60 10.55 11.39
N PHE A 31 -10.24 11.24 10.31
CA PHE A 31 -9.39 12.43 10.35
C PHE A 31 -10.02 13.57 9.55
N ASP A 32 -10.20 14.73 10.18
CA ASP A 32 -10.78 15.92 9.53
C ASP A 32 -9.91 16.45 8.38
N ASN A 33 -8.61 16.17 8.39
CA ASN A 33 -7.66 16.66 7.40
C ASN A 33 -7.34 15.59 6.34
N SER A 34 -7.84 15.81 5.12
CA SER A 34 -7.68 14.90 3.98
C SER A 34 -6.22 14.60 3.62
N ARG A 35 -5.30 15.59 3.77
CA ARG A 35 -3.85 15.38 3.57
C ARG A 35 -3.29 14.43 4.62
N THR A 36 -3.67 14.61 5.88
CA THR A 36 -3.22 13.74 6.97
C THR A 36 -3.76 12.32 6.82
N ALA A 37 -5.05 12.17 6.53
CA ALA A 37 -5.67 10.86 6.32
C ALA A 37 -5.01 10.08 5.17
N THR A 38 -4.81 10.75 4.03
CA THR A 38 -4.20 10.16 2.84
C THR A 38 -2.74 9.79 3.08
N LEU A 39 -1.99 10.64 3.78
CA LEU A 39 -0.62 10.35 4.20
C LEU A 39 -0.57 9.09 5.06
N ILE A 40 -1.41 8.99 6.09
CA ILE A 40 -1.47 7.83 6.99
C ILE A 40 -1.79 6.56 6.20
N ALA A 41 -2.83 6.58 5.36
CA ALA A 41 -3.19 5.42 4.56
C ALA A 41 -2.05 4.98 3.62
N ASN A 42 -1.35 5.92 2.99
CA ASN A 42 -0.20 5.63 2.13
C ASN A 42 0.97 5.03 2.92
N LEU A 43 1.36 5.62 4.04
CA LEU A 43 2.47 5.14 4.86
C LEU A 43 2.19 3.77 5.46
N LEU A 44 0.97 3.52 5.94
CA LEU A 44 0.53 2.20 6.40
C LEU A 44 0.55 1.19 5.26
N GLY A 45 0.03 1.54 4.09
CA GLY A 45 0.04 0.67 2.92
C GLY A 45 1.45 0.31 2.46
N VAL A 46 2.39 1.26 2.47
CA VAL A 46 3.80 1.02 2.16
C VAL A 46 4.47 0.11 3.19
N ALA A 47 4.22 0.34 4.49
CA ALA A 47 4.74 -0.52 5.55
C ALA A 47 4.25 -1.96 5.43
N VAL A 48 2.94 -2.13 5.22
CA VAL A 48 2.29 -3.43 5.03
C VAL A 48 2.80 -4.11 3.75
N ALA A 49 2.91 -3.38 2.63
CA ALA A 49 3.48 -3.91 1.39
C ALA A 49 4.93 -4.38 1.55
N THR A 50 5.76 -3.60 2.27
CA THR A 50 7.16 -3.97 2.55
C THR A 50 7.25 -5.26 3.34
N PHE A 51 6.41 -5.42 4.37
CA PHE A 51 6.33 -6.66 5.14
C PHE A 51 5.87 -7.84 4.26
N LEU A 52 4.79 -7.63 3.50
CA LEU A 52 4.17 -8.66 2.69
C LEU A 52 5.05 -9.12 1.54
N ILE A 53 5.86 -8.25 0.92
CA ILE A 53 6.80 -8.65 -0.14
C ILE A 53 7.76 -9.72 0.40
N VAL A 54 8.39 -9.47 1.55
CA VAL A 54 9.34 -10.42 2.15
C VAL A 54 8.64 -11.69 2.64
N PHE A 55 7.47 -11.53 3.27
CA PHE A 55 6.68 -12.69 3.73
C PHE A 55 6.24 -13.57 2.56
N MET A 56 5.77 -12.97 1.46
CA MET A 56 5.35 -13.68 0.27
C MET A 56 6.51 -14.37 -0.45
N GLU A 57 7.69 -13.74 -0.52
CA GLU A 57 8.90 -14.36 -1.08
C GLU A 57 9.33 -15.63 -0.34
N ARG A 58 9.15 -15.68 0.99
CA ARG A 58 9.67 -16.79 1.81
C ARG A 58 8.65 -17.86 2.15
N ARG A 59 7.36 -17.49 2.23
CA ARG A 59 6.30 -18.34 2.80
C ARG A 59 4.98 -18.27 2.02
N GLY A 60 4.79 -17.27 1.16
CA GLY A 60 3.49 -16.97 0.56
C GLY A 60 3.14 -17.86 -0.63
N THR A 61 1.84 -17.98 -0.87
CA THR A 61 1.31 -18.60 -2.09
C THR A 61 0.99 -17.53 -3.15
N THR A 62 0.92 -17.94 -4.42
CA THR A 62 0.53 -17.04 -5.52
C THR A 62 -0.83 -16.36 -5.29
N ASN A 63 -1.80 -17.09 -4.74
CA ASN A 63 -3.13 -16.55 -4.43
C ASN A 63 -3.10 -15.48 -3.33
N GLN A 64 -2.35 -15.72 -2.26
CA GLN A 64 -2.14 -14.73 -1.20
C GLN A 64 -1.43 -13.49 -1.75
N ARG A 65 -0.43 -13.69 -2.62
CA ARG A 65 0.28 -12.60 -3.26
C ARG A 65 -0.68 -11.70 -4.06
N HIS A 66 -1.59 -12.28 -4.84
CA HIS A 66 -2.61 -11.53 -5.59
C HIS A 66 -3.56 -10.73 -4.70
N PHE A 67 -4.07 -11.35 -3.63
CA PHE A 67 -4.97 -10.68 -2.72
C PHE A 67 -4.29 -9.52 -1.99
N TRP A 68 -3.10 -9.75 -1.42
CA TRP A 68 -2.48 -8.81 -0.50
C TRP A 68 -1.72 -7.67 -1.18
N LEU A 69 -0.95 -7.95 -2.24
CA LEU A 69 -0.08 -6.94 -2.85
C LEU A 69 -0.80 -6.08 -3.89
N PRO A 70 -1.18 -6.59 -5.09
CA PRO A 70 -1.90 -5.79 -6.06
C PRO A 70 -3.36 -5.54 -5.69
N GLY A 71 -3.97 -6.35 -4.81
CA GLY A 71 -5.29 -6.08 -4.26
C GLY A 71 -5.24 -5.09 -3.09
N PHE A 72 -5.04 -5.59 -1.88
CA PHE A 72 -5.16 -4.80 -0.64
C PHE A 72 -4.23 -3.59 -0.59
N CYS A 73 -2.92 -3.76 -0.82
CA CYS A 73 -1.99 -2.63 -0.74
C CYS A 73 -2.27 -1.56 -1.81
N SER A 74 -2.70 -1.96 -3.02
CA SER A 74 -3.06 -0.97 -4.06
C SER A 74 -4.36 -0.23 -3.75
N GLY A 75 -5.35 -0.90 -3.11
CA GLY A 75 -6.58 -0.24 -2.68
C GLY A 75 -6.36 0.71 -1.49
N LEU A 76 -5.45 0.35 -0.57
CA LEU A 76 -5.12 1.12 0.62
C LEU A 76 -4.28 2.37 0.31
N THR A 77 -3.38 2.28 -0.68
CA THR A 77 -2.57 3.42 -1.13
C THR A 77 -3.27 4.18 -2.26
N THR A 78 -2.94 5.47 -2.43
CA THR A 78 -3.45 6.28 -3.52
C THR A 78 -2.48 7.41 -3.88
N PHE A 79 -1.98 7.38 -5.11
CA PHE A 79 -1.20 8.50 -5.66
C PHE A 79 -2.11 9.56 -6.30
N SER A 80 -3.28 9.17 -6.80
CA SER A 80 -4.24 10.11 -7.41
C SER A 80 -4.76 11.13 -6.39
N ALA A 81 -5.08 10.70 -5.16
CA ALA A 81 -5.47 11.65 -4.12
C ALA A 81 -4.30 12.55 -3.70
N VAL A 82 -3.07 12.02 -3.63
CA VAL A 82 -1.87 12.83 -3.36
C VAL A 82 -1.70 13.92 -4.41
N ALA A 83 -1.89 13.60 -5.69
CA ALA A 83 -1.80 14.57 -6.78
C ALA A 83 -2.85 15.69 -6.63
N VAL A 84 -4.12 15.36 -6.37
CA VAL A 84 -5.18 16.35 -6.16
C VAL A 84 -4.87 17.24 -4.95
N LEU A 85 -4.57 16.64 -3.81
CA LEU A 85 -4.28 17.36 -2.55
C LEU A 85 -3.01 18.22 -2.61
N THR A 86 -2.08 17.89 -3.51
CA THR A 86 -0.87 18.70 -3.79
C THR A 86 -1.20 19.93 -4.61
N LEU A 87 -2.16 19.83 -5.54
CA LEU A 87 -2.57 20.91 -6.44
C LEU A 87 -3.70 21.78 -5.89
N GLU A 88 -4.37 21.35 -4.82
CA GLU A 88 -5.37 22.16 -4.13
C GLU A 88 -4.78 23.54 -3.76
N PRO A 89 -5.52 24.64 -3.97
CA PRO A 89 -5.06 26.00 -3.70
C PRO A 89 -4.96 26.27 -2.18
N SER A 90 -3.97 25.66 -1.57
CA SER A 90 -3.57 25.83 -0.19
C SER A 90 -2.06 25.67 -0.09
N GLU A 91 -1.44 26.42 0.81
CA GLU A 91 0.00 26.38 1.00
C GLU A 91 0.48 24.98 1.41
N GLY A 92 1.73 24.65 1.07
CA GLY A 92 2.37 23.41 1.51
C GLY A 92 2.17 22.17 0.63
N GLY A 93 1.59 22.27 -0.58
CA GLY A 93 1.45 21.14 -1.50
C GLY A 93 2.78 20.42 -1.80
N THR A 94 3.85 21.17 -2.09
CA THR A 94 5.20 20.60 -2.31
C THR A 94 5.74 19.88 -1.07
N MET A 95 5.49 20.43 0.12
CA MET A 95 5.90 19.80 1.39
C MET A 95 5.11 18.53 1.65
N TYR A 96 3.82 18.51 1.34
CA TYR A 96 2.98 17.32 1.46
C TYR A 96 3.42 16.19 0.52
N LEU A 97 3.70 16.52 -0.75
CA LEU A 97 4.22 15.56 -1.72
C LEU A 97 5.59 15.01 -1.29
N SER A 98 6.52 15.89 -0.90
CA SER A 98 7.85 15.48 -0.47
C SER A 98 7.81 14.63 0.80
N ALA A 99 6.99 15.01 1.78
CA ALA A 99 6.77 14.22 2.99
C ALA A 99 6.22 12.83 2.66
N THR A 100 5.21 12.74 1.79
CA THR A 100 4.63 11.45 1.38
C THR A 100 5.68 10.53 0.75
N VAL A 101 6.48 11.04 -0.19
CA VAL A 101 7.49 10.25 -0.90
C VAL A 101 8.66 9.88 0.02
N ILE A 102 9.25 10.87 0.71
CA ILE A 102 10.43 10.66 1.55
C ILE A 102 10.10 9.71 2.71
N ALA A 103 8.96 9.91 3.39
CA ALA A 103 8.57 9.03 4.48
C ALA A 103 8.27 7.61 3.99
N SER A 104 7.65 7.44 2.83
CA SER A 104 7.43 6.11 2.23
C SER A 104 8.75 5.39 1.94
N LEU A 105 9.72 6.09 1.35
CA LEU A 105 11.05 5.53 1.08
C LEU A 105 11.81 5.22 2.37
N ALA A 106 11.72 6.09 3.38
CA ALA A 106 12.33 5.86 4.69
C ALA A 106 11.76 4.61 5.37
N ILE A 107 10.43 4.42 5.33
CA ILE A 107 9.77 3.20 5.83
C ILE A 107 10.35 1.97 5.13
N ILE A 108 10.45 1.98 3.80
CA ILE A 108 11.01 0.85 3.04
C ILE A 108 12.46 0.58 3.47
N ALA A 109 13.30 1.61 3.52
CA ALA A 109 14.72 1.50 3.84
C ALA A 109 14.97 0.95 5.24
N ILE A 110 14.15 1.35 6.23
CA ILE A 110 14.27 0.91 7.62
C ILE A 110 13.62 -0.46 7.84
N LEU A 111 12.40 -0.65 7.32
CA LEU A 111 11.59 -1.83 7.62
C LEU A 111 12.06 -3.07 6.86
N MET A 112 12.53 -2.93 5.62
CA MET A 112 12.98 -4.06 4.81
C MET A 112 14.08 -4.91 5.46
N PRO A 113 15.19 -4.35 5.99
CA PRO A 113 16.21 -5.17 6.66
C PRO A 113 15.67 -5.83 7.94
N ILE A 114 14.77 -5.16 8.68
CA ILE A 114 14.15 -5.70 9.89
C ILE A 114 13.30 -6.93 9.53
N VAL A 115 12.39 -6.80 8.57
CA VAL A 115 11.49 -7.90 8.17
C VAL A 115 12.29 -9.10 7.65
N ARG A 116 13.36 -8.86 6.87
CA ARG A 116 14.24 -9.93 6.38
C ARG A 116 14.98 -10.68 7.49
N ARG A 117 15.25 -10.03 8.62
CA ARG A 117 15.82 -10.69 9.81
C ARG A 117 14.77 -11.47 10.59
N VAL A 118 13.56 -10.91 10.75
CA VAL A 118 12.49 -11.51 11.55
C VAL A 118 11.85 -12.73 10.89
N ILE A 119 11.70 -12.73 9.55
CA ILE A 119 11.07 -13.84 8.81
C ILE A 119 12.18 -14.70 8.21
N PRO A 120 12.73 -15.74 8.87
CA PRO A 120 13.84 -16.52 8.32
C PRO A 120 13.46 -17.22 7.01
N VAL A 121 14.47 -17.40 6.14
CA VAL A 121 14.34 -18.22 4.92
C VAL A 121 13.93 -19.63 5.33
N ARG A 122 13.00 -20.23 4.58
CA ARG A 122 12.57 -21.60 4.85
C ARG A 122 13.76 -22.53 4.57
N SER A 123 14.30 -23.13 5.63
CA SER A 123 15.24 -24.26 5.56
C SER A 123 14.56 -25.50 5.01
#